data_AF-A0A8F6YD68-F1
#
_entry.id   AF-A0A8F6YD68-F1
#
_cell.length_a   1.000
_cell.length_b   1.000
_cell.length_c   1.000
_cell.angle_alpha   90.00
_cell.angle_beta   90.00
_cell.angle_gamma   90.00
#
_symmetry.space_group_name_H-M   'P 1'
#
loop_
_entity.id
_entity.type
_entity.pdbx_description
1 polymer ?
#
loop_
_entity_poly.entity_id
_entity_poly.type
_entity_poly.pdbx_seq_one_letter_code
_entity_poly.pdbx_strand_id
1 'polypeptide(L)'
;MKKAIFITAMTLAVSGCFTIGSTFERWVGTYEYDGTSYRVAYVRTEGLDGDTRWEYHLVPGGTTTYRSSDMIARCLALEVPGDNPTPVSGCEASFARAIDGLVGPPMMGGDDYG
;
A
#
# COMPACT_ATOMS: atom_id res chain seq x y z
N MET A 1 29.10 -21.72 -17.49
CA MET A 1 27.78 -22.35 -17.34
C MET A 1 27.30 -22.11 -15.91
N LYS A 2 26.42 -21.13 -15.67
CA LYS A 2 25.89 -20.83 -14.33
C LYS A 2 24.51 -21.47 -14.19
N LYS A 3 24.39 -22.46 -13.31
CA LYS A 3 23.12 -23.11 -12.97
C LYS A 3 22.35 -22.21 -12.01
N ALA A 4 21.16 -21.79 -12.40
CA ALA A 4 20.18 -21.18 -11.49
C ALA A 4 19.55 -22.29 -10.64
N ILE A 5 19.51 -22.11 -9.32
CA ILE A 5 18.87 -23.02 -8.38
C ILE A 5 17.46 -22.49 -8.12
N PHE A 6 16.45 -23.23 -8.55
CA PHE A 6 15.05 -22.96 -8.28
C PHE A 6 14.65 -23.73 -7.02
N ILE A 7 14.33 -23.02 -5.94
CA ILE A 7 13.71 -23.62 -4.77
C ILE A 7 12.21 -23.32 -4.89
N THR A 8 11.46 -24.30 -5.39
CA THR A 8 10.01 -24.30 -5.37
C THR A 8 9.55 -24.49 -3.93
N ALA A 9 9.17 -23.41 -3.27
CA ALA A 9 8.53 -23.49 -1.96
C ALA A 9 7.09 -23.99 -2.16
N MET A 10 6.85 -25.17 -1.61
CA MET A 10 5.59 -25.89 -1.53
C MET A 10 4.51 -24.98 -0.93
N THR A 11 3.45 -24.72 -1.68
CA THR A 11 2.31 -23.91 -1.27
C THR A 11 1.54 -24.66 -0.20
N LEU A 12 1.59 -24.19 1.06
CA LEU A 12 0.65 -24.67 2.07
C LEU A 12 -0.73 -24.08 1.76
N ALA A 13 -1.66 -24.95 1.39
CA ALA A 13 -3.09 -24.65 1.40
C ALA A 13 -3.52 -24.41 2.85
N VAL A 14 -3.77 -23.15 3.21
CA VAL A 14 -4.33 -22.80 4.51
C VAL A 14 -5.85 -22.90 4.41
N SER A 15 -6.43 -23.78 5.23
CA SER A 15 -7.87 -23.92 5.43
C SER A 15 -8.55 -22.57 5.62
N GLY A 16 -9.52 -22.26 4.76
CA GLY A 16 -10.33 -21.05 4.84
C GLY A 16 -11.29 -21.10 6.03
N CYS A 17 -10.89 -20.49 7.15
CA CYS A 17 -11.84 -19.72 7.94
C CYS A 17 -12.09 -18.42 7.16
N PHE A 18 -13.30 -18.24 6.62
CA PHE A 18 -13.74 -16.98 6.02
C PHE A 18 -13.70 -15.89 7.10
N THR A 19 -12.55 -15.25 7.23
CA THR A 19 -12.35 -14.13 8.14
C THR A 19 -12.60 -12.91 7.27
N ILE A 20 -13.78 -12.31 7.39
CA ILE A 20 -14.05 -11.00 6.80
C ILE A 20 -12.93 -10.06 7.25
N GLY A 21 -12.16 -9.52 6.31
CA GLY A 21 -10.97 -8.76 6.65
C GLY A 21 -10.10 -8.42 5.44
N SER A 22 -9.16 -7.51 5.68
CA SER A 22 -8.15 -7.12 4.69
C SER A 22 -6.99 -8.12 4.70
N THR A 23 -6.68 -8.67 3.54
CA THR A 23 -5.58 -9.59 3.29
C THR A 23 -4.51 -8.89 2.47
N PHE A 24 -3.29 -8.85 2.99
CA PHE A 24 -2.15 -8.37 2.24
C PHE A 24 -1.74 -9.38 1.18
N GLU A 25 -1.56 -8.89 -0.04
CA GLU A 25 -1.28 -9.76 -1.19
C GLU A 25 0.18 -9.61 -1.61
N ARG A 26 0.65 -8.37 -1.85
CA ARG A 26 2.06 -8.11 -2.20
C ARG A 26 2.43 -6.63 -2.16
N TRP A 27 3.73 -6.36 -2.16
CA TRP A 27 4.28 -5.04 -2.50
C TRP A 27 4.25 -4.85 -4.02
N VAL A 28 3.77 -3.70 -4.48
CA VAL A 28 3.66 -3.40 -5.93
C VAL A 28 4.58 -2.28 -6.40
N GLY A 29 5.15 -1.50 -5.48
CA GLY A 29 6.11 -0.48 -5.84
C GLY A 29 6.46 0.47 -4.70
N THR A 30 7.20 1.51 -5.07
CA THR A 30 7.53 2.67 -4.24
C THR A 30 6.90 3.93 -4.84
N TYR A 31 6.46 4.83 -3.99
CA TYR A 31 5.95 6.14 -4.37
C TYR A 31 6.85 7.20 -3.74
N GLU A 32 7.40 8.12 -4.54
CA GLU A 32 8.24 9.20 -4.04
C GLU A 32 7.45 10.50 -4.03
N TYR A 33 7.50 11.22 -2.92
CA TYR A 33 6.83 12.50 -2.74
C TYR A 33 7.72 13.43 -1.91
N ASP A 34 8.04 14.60 -2.46
CA ASP A 34 8.89 15.62 -1.82
C ASP A 34 10.20 15.05 -1.23
N GLY A 35 10.88 14.18 -2.00
CA GLY A 35 12.13 13.53 -1.57
C GLY A 35 11.97 12.43 -0.52
N THR A 36 10.74 12.13 -0.07
CA THR A 36 10.43 11.03 0.83
C THR A 36 9.91 9.83 0.05
N SER A 37 10.47 8.65 0.33
CA SER A 37 10.04 7.40 -0.29
C SER A 37 8.99 6.68 0.56
N TYR A 38 7.93 6.20 -0.09
CA TYR A 38 6.83 5.43 0.47
C TYR A 38 6.73 4.08 -0.25
N ARG A 39 6.12 3.10 0.40
CA ARG A 39 5.83 1.80 -0.25
C ARG A 39 4.35 1.65 -0.50
N VAL A 40 4.02 0.94 -1.57
CA VAL A 40 2.63 0.66 -1.96
C VAL A 40 2.38 -0.82 -1.82
N ALA A 41 1.47 -1.16 -0.92
CA ALA A 41 0.93 -2.50 -0.72
C ALA A 41 -0.34 -2.67 -1.55
N TYR A 42 -0.50 -3.85 -2.13
CA TYR A 42 -1.74 -4.29 -2.75
C TYR A 42 -2.47 -5.21 -1.79
N VAL A 43 -3.73 -4.88 -1.52
CA VAL A 43 -4.52 -5.48 -0.46
C VAL A 43 -5.86 -5.89 -1.02
N ARG A 44 -6.29 -7.10 -0.69
CA ARG A 44 -7.63 -7.61 -0.97
C ARG A 44 -8.48 -7.42 0.26
N THR A 45 -9.60 -6.73 0.14
CA THR A 45 -10.57 -6.57 1.22
C THR A 45 -11.86 -7.27 0.82
N GLU A 46 -12.26 -8.27 1.61
CA GLU A 46 -13.55 -8.95 1.42
C GLU A 46 -14.63 -8.21 2.22
N GLY A 47 -15.66 -7.75 1.51
CA GLY A 47 -16.83 -7.10 2.09
C GLY A 47 -17.82 -8.11 2.67
N LEU A 48 -18.66 -7.63 3.59
CA LEU A 48 -19.73 -8.42 4.20
C LEU A 48 -20.79 -8.88 3.20
N ASP A 49 -20.98 -8.10 2.14
CA ASP A 49 -21.96 -8.36 1.07
C ASP A 49 -21.47 -9.37 0.03
N GLY A 50 -20.26 -9.95 0.22
CA GLY A 50 -19.60 -10.85 -0.73
C GLY A 50 -18.79 -10.14 -1.81
N ASP A 51 -18.78 -8.80 -1.81
CA ASP A 51 -17.96 -8.00 -2.72
C ASP A 51 -16.48 -8.08 -2.34
N THR A 52 -15.63 -8.43 -3.31
CA THR A 52 -14.18 -8.31 -3.16
C THR A 52 -13.73 -6.95 -3.68
N ARG A 53 -13.05 -6.18 -2.85
CA ARG A 53 -12.41 -4.93 -3.24
C ARG A 53 -10.90 -5.09 -3.23
N TRP A 54 -10.28 -4.41 -4.18
CA TRP A 54 -8.83 -4.35 -4.29
C TRP A 54 -8.38 -2.92 -4.04
N GLU A 55 -7.39 -2.77 -3.18
CA GLU A 55 -6.95 -1.48 -2.68
C GLU A 55 -5.42 -1.38 -2.74
N TYR A 56 -4.93 -0.20 -3.12
CA TYR A 56 -3.55 0.20 -2.93
C TYR A 56 -3.43 0.95 -1.63
N HIS A 57 -2.60 0.44 -0.72
CA HIS A 57 -2.31 1.07 0.56
C HIS A 57 -0.94 1.71 0.52
N LEU A 58 -0.88 3.01 0.77
CA LEU A 58 0.36 3.75 0.95
C LEU A 58 0.82 3.57 2.39
N VAL A 59 2.08 3.20 2.59
CA VAL A 59 2.71 3.05 3.90
C VAL A 59 4.10 3.72 3.90
N PRO A 60 4.68 4.01 5.08
CA PRO A 60 6.03 4.56 5.17
C PRO A 60 7.08 3.72 4.42
N GLY A 61 8.08 4.35 3.81
CA GLY A 61 9.11 3.66 3.01
C GLY A 61 9.89 2.60 3.77
N GLY A 62 10.12 2.81 5.07
CA GLY A 62 10.81 1.86 5.95
C GLY A 62 10.01 0.62 6.34
N THR A 63 8.74 0.52 5.92
CA THR A 63 7.86 -0.60 6.28
C THR A 63 8.33 -1.88 5.61
N THR A 64 8.72 -2.88 6.41
CA THR A 64 9.19 -4.19 5.93
C THR A 64 8.11 -5.27 6.03
N THR A 65 7.27 -5.20 7.07
CA THR A 65 6.11 -6.07 7.28
C THR A 65 4.86 -5.23 7.14
N TYR A 66 3.96 -5.64 6.26
CA TYR A 66 2.68 -4.93 6.11
C TYR A 66 1.82 -5.08 7.36
N ARG A 67 1.31 -3.96 7.86
CA ARG A 67 0.24 -3.89 8.86
C ARG A 67 -0.74 -2.83 8.43
N SER A 68 -2.05 -3.14 8.47
CA SER A 68 -3.08 -2.16 8.11
C SER A 68 -3.08 -0.92 9.03
N SER A 69 -2.50 -1.02 10.24
CA SER A 69 -2.28 0.11 11.15
C SER A 69 -1.30 1.15 10.63
N ASP A 70 -0.39 0.75 9.75
CA ASP A 70 0.70 1.59 9.25
C ASP A 70 0.30 2.28 7.93
N MET A 71 -0.96 2.11 7.52
CA MET A 71 -1.52 2.70 6.31
C MET A 71 -1.71 4.20 6.48
N ILE A 72 -1.07 4.96 5.59
CA ILE A 72 -1.23 6.40 5.45
C ILE A 72 -2.49 6.71 4.63
N ALA A 73 -2.63 6.03 3.50
CA ALA A 73 -3.72 6.27 2.56
C ALA A 73 -4.12 4.98 1.86
N ARG A 74 -5.35 4.96 1.35
CA ARG A 74 -5.84 3.90 0.46
C ARG A 74 -6.45 4.49 -0.79
N CYS A 75 -6.39 3.73 -1.86
CA CYS A 75 -7.00 4.04 -3.14
C CYS A 75 -7.55 2.76 -3.76
N LEU A 76 -8.70 2.85 -4.41
CA LEU A 76 -9.28 1.72 -5.13
C LEU A 76 -8.38 1.32 -6.30
N ALA A 77 -8.03 0.05 -6.36
CA ALA A 77 -7.38 -0.53 -7.52
C ALA A 77 -8.46 -0.83 -8.56
N LEU A 78 -8.45 -0.06 -9.66
CA LEU A 78 -9.37 -0.27 -10.78
C LEU A 78 -8.97 -1.49 -11.63
N GLU A 79 -7.74 -1.97 -11.48
CA GLU A 79 -7.20 -3.13 -12.19
C GLU A 79 -6.46 -4.04 -11.22
N VAL A 80 -6.60 -5.36 -11.40
CA VAL A 80 -5.80 -6.34 -10.66
C VAL A 80 -4.38 -6.30 -11.22
N PRO A 81 -3.33 -6.09 -10.38
CA PRO A 81 -1.95 -6.22 -10.80
C PRO A 81 -1.74 -7.60 -11.40
N GLY A 82 -1.41 -7.64 -12.69
CA GLY A 82 -0.87 -8.85 -13.30
C GLY A 82 0.56 -9.10 -12.79
N ASP A 83 1.42 -9.62 -13.67
CA ASP A 83 2.86 -9.72 -13.40
C ASP A 83 3.58 -8.36 -13.56
N ASN A 84 2.94 -7.38 -14.20
CA ASN A 84 3.48 -6.04 -14.33
C ASN A 84 3.05 -5.17 -13.14
N PRO A 85 3.95 -4.30 -12.63
CA PRO A 85 3.58 -3.33 -11.60
C PRO A 85 2.44 -2.46 -12.13
N THR A 86 1.26 -2.51 -11.50
CA THR A 86 0.12 -1.71 -11.93
C THR A 86 0.48 -0.23 -11.81
N PRO A 87 0.08 0.61 -12.77
CA PRO A 87 0.28 2.04 -12.64
C PRO A 87 -0.54 2.55 -11.45
N VAL A 88 0.18 2.93 -10.39
CA VAL A 88 -0.34 3.65 -9.21
C VAL A 88 -0.77 5.08 -9.59
N SER A 89 -0.62 5.47 -10.86
CA SER A 89 -0.93 6.81 -11.40
C SER A 89 -2.36 7.27 -11.08
N GLY A 90 -3.34 6.37 -11.07
CA GLY A 90 -4.72 6.68 -10.68
C GLY A 90 -4.87 7.08 -9.21
N CYS A 91 -3.88 6.79 -8.37
CA CYS A 91 -3.89 7.00 -6.93
C CYS A 91 -2.96 8.13 -6.45
N GLU A 92 -2.12 8.67 -7.33
CA GLU A 92 -1.12 9.69 -6.99
C GLU A 92 -1.74 10.91 -6.31
N ALA A 93 -2.84 11.44 -6.86
CA ALA A 93 -3.52 12.59 -6.27
C ALA A 93 -4.09 12.30 -4.87
N SER A 94 -4.55 11.08 -4.63
CA SER A 94 -5.05 10.66 -3.31
C SER A 94 -3.91 10.50 -2.31
N PHE A 95 -2.77 9.96 -2.76
CA PHE A 95 -1.57 9.77 -1.95
C PHE A 95 -0.91 11.09 -1.58
N ALA A 96 -0.70 11.99 -2.55
CA ALA A 96 -0.18 13.33 -2.32
C ALA A 96 -1.01 14.08 -1.27
N ARG A 97 -2.34 14.12 -1.42
CA ARG A 97 -3.23 14.78 -0.44
C ARG A 97 -3.12 14.19 0.96
N ALA A 98 -3.00 12.87 1.07
CA ALA A 98 -2.86 12.22 2.36
C ALA A 98 -1.52 12.55 3.02
N ILE A 99 -0.43 12.59 2.25
CA ILE A 99 0.90 13.00 2.74
C ILE A 99 0.88 14.46 3.18
N ASP A 100 0.33 15.37 2.37
CA ASP A 100 0.19 16.79 2.73
C ASP A 100 -0.62 16.97 4.02
N GLY A 101 -1.65 16.16 4.21
CA GLY A 101 -2.44 16.14 5.44
C GLY A 101 -1.68 15.66 6.68
N LEU A 102 -0.67 14.81 6.52
CA LEU A 102 0.19 14.35 7.62
C LEU A 102 1.23 15.39 8.04
N VAL A 103 1.77 16.14 7.09
CA VAL A 103 2.77 17.20 7.36
C VAL A 103 2.10 18.42 8.01
N GLY A 104 0.77 18.55 7.86
CA GLY A 104 0.00 19.70 8.32
C GLY A 104 0.28 20.92 7.43
N PRO A 105 -0.59 21.96 7.45
CA PRO A 105 -0.22 23.22 6.85
C PRO A 105 1.08 23.71 7.51
N PRO A 106 2.00 24.38 6.77
CA PRO A 106 3.14 25.01 7.41
C PRO A 106 2.60 25.85 8.57
N MET A 107 3.12 25.63 9.78
CA MET A 107 2.83 26.52 10.88
C MET A 107 3.34 27.89 10.44
N MET A 108 2.43 28.74 9.92
CA MET A 108 2.73 30.16 9.78
C MET A 108 3.22 30.59 11.14
N GLY A 109 4.43 31.16 11.15
CA GLY A 109 5.17 31.47 12.36
C GLY A 109 4.23 32.04 13.42
N GLY A 110 4.34 31.52 14.64
CA GLY A 110 4.01 32.35 15.78
C GLY A 110 5.08 33.43 15.83
N ASP A 111 4.96 34.44 14.98
CA ASP A 111 5.65 35.71 15.17
C ASP A 111 5.29 36.22 16.57
N ASP A 112 6.28 36.11 17.46
CA ASP A 112 6.68 37.13 18.42
C ASP A 112 5.66 38.28 18.57
N TYR A 113 4.67 38.10 19.45
CA TYR A 113 3.96 39.22 20.05
C TYR A 113 4.71 39.59 21.33
N GLY A 114 5.59 40.58 21.20
CA GLY A 114 6.21 41.30 22.30
C GLY A 114 5.25 42.15 23.11
#